data_AF-A0A8K0XGG0-F1
#
_entry.id   AF-A0A8K0XGG0-F1
#
_cell.length_a   1.000
_cell.length_b   1.000
_cell.length_c   1.000
_cell.angle_alpha   90.00
_cell.angle_beta   90.00
_cell.angle_gamma   90.00
#
_symmetry.space_group_name_H-M   'P 1'
#
loop_
_entity.id
_entity.type
_entity.pdbx_description
1 polymer ?
#
loop_
_entity_poly.entity_id
_entity_poly.type
_entity_poly.pdbx_seq_one_letter_code
_entity_poly.pdbx_strand_id
1 'polypeptide(L)'
;MSSRPTSNPSADYSHTEFESVLKPKPIAGPEFYDRSHLSRNVGFVGVGIAVLFSWFCIFEGVMIFLSKDALTAGVVIVSLNHGWEKELIILGLNLMVTACTEVTGFVHGIALRSALASERRLRFNTNLRLLSAASGWANPNGTIFNLLMAILLIVSYSSSLLVVLSVDMDSSNDVSESGIAICVSDVPLIVLGVSILLQAVIALAGMRATDILTWSSSPFDITAALVHHAQIVPVPGQCMRGVHDSNSTSPTVPLAKQTSAWRAHPSVRKVVLMLWVLVISCAAWGIIVVDISDRNMARAFRSWSFFPRAGSHVIAYSIPLPGGVYWFYWVLYYVNMALIQGPLTLALHCSELVANVIRDERQWRAASTSAGATVSTHPLAPVFGSPLNVALLVAKPLLHWMLGLAINLAGTAETGI
;
A
#
# COMPACT_ATOMS: atom_id res chain seq x y z
N MET A 1 58.30 34.89 20.21
CA MET A 1 58.83 34.51 18.88
C MET A 1 59.09 33.01 18.89
N SER A 2 58.16 32.23 18.34
CA SER A 2 58.30 30.77 18.20
C SER A 2 57.93 30.42 16.77
N SER A 3 58.90 29.86 16.06
CA SER A 3 58.88 29.55 14.63
C SER A 3 57.90 28.40 14.32
N ARG A 4 57.09 28.61 13.28
CA ARG A 4 56.27 27.58 12.62
C ARG A 4 57.17 26.69 11.77
N PRO A 5 57.00 25.35 11.78
CA PRO A 5 57.52 24.50 10.73
C PRO A 5 56.53 24.47 9.56
N THR A 6 56.91 25.08 8.44
CA THR A 6 56.33 24.83 7.13
C THR A 6 56.90 23.52 6.58
N SER A 7 56.06 22.51 6.41
CA SER A 7 56.37 21.35 5.56
C SER A 7 55.15 21.01 4.70
N ASN A 8 55.35 21.17 3.39
CA ASN A 8 54.46 20.74 2.31
C ASN A 8 54.43 19.20 2.23
N PRO A 9 53.37 18.60 1.67
CA PRO A 9 53.44 18.31 0.23
C PRO A 9 52.12 18.62 -0.48
N SER A 10 52.20 19.47 -1.50
CA SER A 10 51.29 19.43 -2.64
C SER A 10 51.46 18.06 -3.32
N ALA A 11 50.59 17.12 -2.96
CA ALA A 11 50.43 15.87 -3.69
C ALA A 11 49.80 16.21 -5.05
N ASP A 12 50.68 16.45 -6.02
CA ASP A 12 50.34 16.53 -7.43
C ASP A 12 49.96 15.11 -7.87
N TYR A 13 48.71 14.73 -7.61
CA TYR A 13 48.13 13.49 -8.14
C TYR A 13 48.06 13.65 -9.64
N SER A 14 49.05 13.09 -10.33
CA SER A 14 49.08 13.07 -11.79
C SER A 14 47.78 12.45 -12.31
N HIS A 15 47.04 13.24 -13.10
CA HIS A 15 45.76 12.85 -13.74
C HIS A 15 45.85 11.50 -14.48
N THR A 16 47.05 11.12 -14.91
CA THR A 16 47.37 9.92 -15.67
C THR A 16 47.32 8.62 -14.88
N GLU A 17 47.55 8.62 -13.56
CA GLU A 17 47.46 7.39 -12.76
C GLU A 17 46.00 6.98 -12.51
N PHE A 18 45.11 7.96 -12.31
CA PHE A 18 43.69 7.72 -12.07
C PHE A 18 42.96 7.23 -13.33
N GLU A 19 43.34 7.70 -14.52
CA GLU A 19 42.79 7.22 -15.81
C GLU A 19 43.13 5.76 -16.10
N SER A 20 44.28 5.27 -15.64
CA SER A 20 44.69 3.88 -15.85
C SER A 20 43.89 2.87 -15.00
N VAL A 21 43.38 3.31 -13.84
CA VAL A 21 42.51 2.53 -12.94
C VAL A 21 41.04 2.55 -13.37
N LEU A 22 40.66 3.52 -14.21
CA LEU A 22 39.27 3.77 -14.62
C LEU A 22 38.86 3.13 -15.94
N LYS A 23 39.72 2.35 -16.62
CA LYS A 23 39.22 1.44 -17.67
C LYS A 23 38.34 0.41 -16.97
N PRO A 24 36.99 0.49 -17.08
CA PRO A 24 36.14 -0.48 -16.44
C PRO A 24 36.44 -1.78 -17.15
N LYS A 25 37.15 -2.69 -16.48
CA LYS A 25 37.18 -4.07 -16.93
C LYS A 25 35.70 -4.48 -16.89
N PRO A 26 35.07 -4.83 -18.03
CA PRO A 26 33.68 -5.23 -17.99
C PRO A 26 33.63 -6.50 -17.15
N ILE A 27 33.20 -6.38 -15.89
CA ILE A 27 32.85 -7.50 -15.04
C ILE A 27 31.49 -7.98 -15.55
N ALA A 28 31.44 -8.38 -16.82
CA ALA A 28 30.27 -8.92 -17.49
C ALA A 28 30.24 -10.44 -17.29
N GLY A 29 30.40 -10.86 -16.02
CA GLY A 29 30.09 -12.22 -15.62
C GLY A 29 28.58 -12.37 -15.43
N PRO A 30 28.02 -13.58 -15.52
CA PRO A 30 26.61 -13.85 -15.23
C PRO A 30 26.18 -13.50 -13.79
N GLU A 31 27.11 -13.06 -12.93
CA GLU A 31 26.91 -12.72 -11.51
C GLU A 31 26.93 -11.22 -11.19
N PHE A 32 26.88 -10.31 -12.18
CA PHE A 32 27.02 -8.87 -11.91
C PHE A 32 25.90 -8.29 -11.01
N TYR A 33 24.70 -8.88 -11.03
CA TYR A 33 23.58 -8.50 -10.16
C TYR A 33 22.57 -9.65 -10.03
N ASP A 34 21.82 -9.73 -8.91
CA ASP A 34 20.78 -10.73 -8.75
C ASP A 34 19.52 -10.35 -9.55
N ARG A 35 19.09 -11.23 -10.47
CA ARG A 35 17.79 -11.12 -11.16
C ARG A 35 16.61 -11.42 -10.24
N SER A 36 16.88 -12.09 -9.12
CA SER A 36 15.94 -12.50 -8.07
C SER A 36 14.78 -13.36 -8.58
N HIS A 37 15.13 -14.56 -9.08
CA HIS A 37 14.15 -15.54 -9.55
C HIS A 37 13.13 -15.92 -8.47
N LEU A 38 13.53 -15.92 -7.19
CA LEU A 38 12.64 -16.20 -6.08
C LEU A 38 11.59 -15.09 -5.88
N SER A 39 11.98 -13.81 -5.90
CA SER A 39 11.03 -12.67 -5.90
C SER A 39 10.02 -12.80 -7.04
N ARG A 40 10.52 -13.15 -8.23
CA ARG A 40 9.68 -13.32 -9.42
C ARG A 40 8.65 -14.43 -9.22
N ASN A 41 9.08 -15.59 -8.74
CA ASN A 41 8.19 -16.73 -8.50
C ASN A 41 7.17 -16.41 -7.40
N VAL A 42 7.58 -15.79 -6.30
CA VAL A 42 6.68 -15.34 -5.23
C VAL A 42 5.65 -14.34 -5.75
N GLY A 43 6.09 -13.38 -6.57
CA GLY A 43 5.21 -12.41 -7.22
C GLY A 43 4.16 -13.08 -8.11
N PHE A 44 4.57 -14.03 -8.97
CA PHE A 44 3.64 -14.75 -9.83
C PHE A 44 2.67 -15.64 -9.06
N VAL A 45 3.16 -16.39 -8.06
CA VAL A 45 2.31 -17.24 -7.22
C VAL A 45 1.28 -16.39 -6.49
N GLY A 46 1.69 -15.28 -5.88
CA GLY A 46 0.75 -14.44 -5.14
C GLY A 46 -0.22 -13.67 -6.04
N VAL A 47 0.17 -13.27 -7.28
CA VAL A 47 -0.81 -12.77 -8.26
C VAL A 47 -1.79 -13.87 -8.67
N GLY A 48 -1.32 -15.12 -8.84
CA GLY A 48 -2.18 -16.27 -9.08
C GLY A 48 -3.21 -16.48 -7.96
N ILE A 49 -2.77 -16.40 -6.70
CA ILE A 49 -3.66 -16.47 -5.53
C ILE A 49 -4.67 -15.31 -5.55
N ALA A 50 -4.23 -14.09 -5.85
CA ALA A 50 -5.13 -12.93 -5.94
C ALA A 50 -6.19 -13.11 -7.02
N VAL A 51 -5.83 -13.66 -8.18
CA VAL A 51 -6.79 -13.97 -9.26
C VAL A 51 -7.77 -15.07 -8.85
N LEU A 52 -7.31 -16.14 -8.18
CA LEU A 52 -8.19 -17.19 -7.67
C LEU A 52 -9.16 -16.65 -6.62
N PHE A 53 -8.67 -15.84 -5.69
CA PHE A 53 -9.49 -15.18 -4.68
C PHE A 53 -10.53 -14.24 -5.32
N SER A 54 -10.13 -13.46 -6.34
CA SER A 54 -11.06 -12.64 -7.11
C SER A 54 -12.18 -13.46 -7.77
N TRP A 55 -11.84 -14.57 -8.42
CA TRP A 55 -12.83 -15.44 -9.04
C TRP A 55 -13.76 -16.06 -8.01
N PHE A 56 -13.22 -16.47 -6.86
CA PHE A 56 -14.02 -16.96 -5.74
C PHE A 56 -15.02 -15.90 -5.28
N CYS A 57 -14.60 -14.66 -5.01
CA CYS A 57 -15.51 -13.58 -4.61
C CYS A 57 -16.58 -13.29 -5.68
N ILE A 58 -16.21 -13.23 -6.96
CA ILE A 58 -17.18 -13.01 -8.05
C ILE A 58 -18.18 -14.17 -8.11
N PHE A 59 -17.69 -15.41 -8.08
CA PHE A 59 -18.52 -16.59 -8.16
C PHE A 59 -19.50 -16.68 -6.99
N GLU A 60 -19.01 -16.57 -5.75
CA GLU A 60 -19.85 -16.58 -4.55
C GLU A 60 -20.86 -15.43 -4.56
N GLY A 61 -20.44 -14.23 -4.96
CA GLY A 61 -21.36 -13.09 -5.08
C GLY A 61 -22.46 -13.31 -6.12
N VAL A 62 -22.14 -13.90 -7.28
CA VAL A 62 -23.13 -14.27 -8.29
C VAL A 62 -24.04 -15.40 -7.80
N MET A 63 -23.51 -16.37 -7.07
CA MET A 63 -24.31 -17.46 -6.49
C MET A 63 -25.28 -16.94 -5.43
N ILE A 64 -24.86 -15.99 -4.59
CA ILE A 64 -25.74 -15.28 -3.64
C ILE A 64 -26.82 -14.53 -4.43
N PHE A 65 -26.45 -13.76 -5.45
CA PHE A 65 -27.40 -13.01 -6.29
C PHE A 65 -28.45 -13.91 -6.97
N LEU A 66 -28.06 -15.11 -7.40
CA LEU A 66 -28.96 -16.07 -8.06
C LEU A 66 -29.71 -16.98 -7.08
N SER A 67 -29.36 -16.98 -5.79
CA SER A 67 -29.97 -17.85 -4.80
C SER A 67 -31.43 -17.45 -4.54
N LYS A 68 -32.31 -18.45 -4.42
CA LYS A 68 -33.70 -18.22 -4.00
C LYS A 68 -33.82 -17.83 -2.53
N ASP A 69 -32.77 -18.14 -1.75
CA ASP A 69 -32.67 -17.83 -0.33
C ASP A 69 -32.09 -16.43 -0.09
N ALA A 70 -31.68 -15.72 -1.16
CA ALA A 70 -31.31 -14.32 -1.04
C ALA A 70 -32.55 -13.46 -0.83
N LEU A 71 -32.48 -12.58 0.17
CA LEU A 71 -33.46 -11.51 0.31
C LEU A 71 -33.48 -10.68 -0.98
N THR A 72 -34.60 -9.99 -1.25
CA THR A 72 -34.80 -9.15 -2.44
C THR A 72 -33.74 -8.05 -2.64
N ALA A 73 -32.86 -7.83 -1.66
CA ALA A 73 -31.71 -6.94 -1.70
C ALA A 73 -30.34 -7.61 -1.99
N GLY A 74 -30.27 -8.90 -2.35
CA GLY A 74 -28.99 -9.57 -2.68
C GLY A 74 -28.18 -10.01 -1.45
N VAL A 75 -28.88 -10.31 -0.36
CA VAL A 75 -28.24 -10.62 0.92
C VAL A 75 -28.65 -12.01 1.39
N VAL A 76 -27.68 -12.83 1.77
CA VAL A 76 -27.90 -14.14 2.38
C VAL A 76 -27.62 -14.06 3.88
N ILE A 77 -28.58 -14.54 4.68
CA ILE A 77 -28.45 -14.63 6.13
C ILE A 77 -27.57 -15.83 6.47
N VAL A 78 -26.48 -15.58 7.19
CA VAL A 78 -25.60 -16.60 7.75
C VAL A 78 -25.83 -16.62 9.26
N SER A 79 -26.43 -17.70 9.74
CA SER A 79 -26.57 -17.91 11.18
C SER A 79 -25.19 -18.26 11.74
N LEU A 80 -24.65 -17.36 12.57
CA LEU A 80 -23.42 -17.57 13.32
C LEU A 80 -23.79 -17.74 14.80
N ASN A 81 -23.13 -18.68 15.47
CA ASN A 81 -23.46 -19.04 16.84
C ASN A 81 -22.86 -18.05 17.85
N HIS A 82 -21.79 -17.34 17.46
CA HIS A 82 -21.09 -16.42 18.34
C HIS A 82 -20.68 -15.12 17.64
N GLY A 83 -20.79 -13.98 18.35
CA GLY A 83 -20.40 -12.68 17.81
C GLY A 83 -18.93 -12.56 17.38
N TRP A 84 -18.02 -13.35 17.96
CA TRP A 84 -16.61 -13.35 17.57
C TRP A 84 -16.37 -13.98 16.20
N GLU A 85 -17.28 -14.83 15.71
CA GLU A 85 -17.17 -15.47 14.39
C GLU A 85 -17.25 -14.42 13.29
N LYS A 86 -18.14 -13.41 13.45
CA LYS A 86 -18.23 -12.23 12.57
C LYS A 86 -16.88 -11.53 12.43
N GLU A 87 -16.28 -11.24 13.58
CA GLU A 87 -15.06 -10.45 13.64
C GLU A 87 -13.87 -11.21 13.07
N LEU A 88 -13.84 -12.53 13.25
CA LEU A 88 -12.84 -13.39 12.65
C LEU A 88 -12.98 -13.43 11.12
N ILE A 89 -14.21 -13.45 10.59
CA ILE A 89 -14.47 -13.40 9.14
C ILE A 89 -14.01 -12.05 8.57
N ILE A 90 -14.35 -10.93 9.20
CA ILE A 90 -13.93 -9.59 8.74
C ILE A 90 -12.41 -9.44 8.83
N LEU A 91 -11.78 -9.93 9.89
CA LEU A 91 -10.32 -9.93 10.02
C LEU A 91 -9.67 -10.78 8.93
N GLY A 92 -10.17 -12.00 8.71
CA GLY A 92 -9.68 -12.91 7.68
C GLY A 92 -9.82 -12.31 6.27
N LEU A 93 -10.94 -11.66 5.99
CA LEU A 93 -11.18 -10.98 4.73
C LEU A 93 -10.20 -9.81 4.55
N ASN A 94 -10.00 -8.96 5.56
CA ASN A 94 -9.04 -7.86 5.48
C ASN A 94 -7.60 -8.36 5.32
N LEU A 95 -7.22 -9.45 5.99
CA LEU A 95 -5.91 -10.09 5.80
C LEU A 95 -5.73 -10.58 4.35
N MET A 96 -6.75 -11.21 3.77
CA MET A 96 -6.72 -11.68 2.39
C MET A 96 -6.64 -10.52 1.40
N VAL A 97 -7.43 -9.46 1.61
CA VAL A 97 -7.39 -8.24 0.79
C VAL A 97 -6.01 -7.58 0.88
N THR A 98 -5.44 -7.46 2.08
CA THR A 98 -4.06 -6.97 2.25
C THR A 98 -3.08 -7.84 1.47
N ALA A 99 -3.10 -9.17 1.66
CA ALA A 99 -2.18 -10.05 0.94
C ALA A 99 -2.27 -9.90 -0.59
N CYS A 100 -3.48 -9.86 -1.14
CA CYS A 100 -3.71 -9.71 -2.58
C CYS A 100 -3.25 -8.35 -3.10
N THR A 101 -3.57 -7.27 -2.37
CA THR A 101 -3.21 -5.89 -2.75
C THR A 101 -1.71 -5.62 -2.59
N GLU A 102 -1.04 -6.20 -1.60
CA GLU A 102 0.41 -6.12 -1.45
C GLU A 102 1.14 -6.84 -2.58
N VAL A 103 0.71 -8.06 -2.97
CA VAL A 103 1.39 -8.79 -4.04
C VAL A 103 1.17 -8.13 -5.40
N THR A 104 -0.07 -7.77 -5.75
CA THR A 104 -0.34 -7.02 -6.98
C THR A 104 0.35 -5.65 -6.96
N GLY A 105 0.43 -5.04 -5.78
CA GLY A 105 1.19 -3.84 -5.48
C GLY A 105 2.67 -3.94 -5.80
N PHE A 106 3.30 -5.01 -5.30
CA PHE A 106 4.70 -5.35 -5.50
C PHE A 106 5.03 -5.56 -6.98
N VAL A 107 4.24 -6.40 -7.66
CA VAL A 107 4.45 -6.72 -9.08
C VAL A 107 4.35 -5.47 -9.95
N HIS A 108 3.32 -4.65 -9.75
CA HIS A 108 3.21 -3.38 -10.46
C HIS A 108 4.32 -2.40 -10.09
N GLY A 109 4.74 -2.35 -8.82
CA GLY A 109 5.84 -1.50 -8.38
C GLY A 109 7.15 -1.83 -9.11
N ILE A 110 7.43 -3.12 -9.32
CA ILE A 110 8.56 -3.57 -10.13
C ILE A 110 8.41 -3.12 -11.58
N ALA A 111 7.25 -3.36 -12.19
CA ALA A 111 6.97 -2.96 -13.58
C ALA A 111 7.12 -1.44 -13.79
N LEU A 112 6.53 -0.63 -12.90
CA LEU A 112 6.62 0.83 -12.94
C LEU A 112 8.06 1.30 -12.80
N ARG A 113 8.83 0.71 -11.88
CA ARG A 113 10.24 1.04 -11.69
C ARG A 113 11.07 0.72 -12.93
N SER A 114 10.83 -0.43 -13.56
CA SER A 114 11.47 -0.82 -14.83
C SER A 114 11.07 0.11 -15.98
N ALA A 115 9.79 0.53 -16.04
CA ALA A 115 9.33 1.55 -16.99
C ALA A 115 10.12 2.85 -16.83
N LEU A 116 10.17 3.38 -15.61
CA LEU A 116 10.88 4.64 -15.32
C LEU A 116 12.38 4.53 -15.59
N ALA A 117 12.98 3.36 -15.39
CA ALA A 117 14.38 3.09 -15.72
C ALA A 117 14.61 3.17 -17.23
N SER A 118 13.77 2.49 -18.04
CA SER A 118 13.86 2.54 -19.50
C SER A 118 13.69 3.96 -20.07
N GLU A 119 12.89 4.80 -19.41
CA GLU A 119 12.69 6.21 -19.77
C GLU A 119 13.77 7.16 -19.23
N ARG A 120 14.77 6.67 -18.49
CA ARG A 120 15.78 7.49 -17.78
C ARG A 120 15.16 8.51 -16.82
N ARG A 121 13.97 8.22 -16.29
CA ARG A 121 13.23 9.05 -15.33
C ARG A 121 13.27 8.50 -13.90
N LEU A 122 13.91 7.35 -13.71
CA LEU A 122 14.14 6.76 -12.39
C LEU A 122 15.16 7.61 -11.60
N ARG A 123 14.68 8.47 -10.70
CA ARG A 123 15.53 9.30 -9.83
C ARG A 123 15.91 8.60 -8.52
N PHE A 124 15.01 7.77 -8.01
CA PHE A 124 15.18 7.04 -6.77
C PHE A 124 14.76 5.59 -6.96
N ASN A 125 15.33 4.69 -6.16
CA ASN A 125 14.96 3.28 -6.17
C ASN A 125 13.49 3.09 -5.77
N THR A 126 13.14 3.61 -4.60
CA THR A 126 11.75 3.69 -4.13
C THR A 126 11.10 4.95 -4.71
N ASN A 127 10.24 4.78 -5.72
CA ASN A 127 9.38 5.85 -6.19
C ASN A 127 7.99 5.73 -5.57
N LEU A 128 7.38 6.88 -5.26
CA LEU A 128 5.98 6.89 -4.85
C LEU A 128 5.11 6.53 -6.04
N ARG A 129 4.51 5.34 -6.03
CA ARG A 129 3.66 4.82 -7.13
C ARG A 129 2.53 5.78 -7.52
N LEU A 130 2.01 6.55 -6.57
CA LEU A 130 0.99 7.58 -6.81
C LEU A 130 1.52 8.87 -7.46
N LEU A 131 2.79 9.22 -7.24
CA LEU A 131 3.37 10.51 -7.71
C LEU A 131 4.38 10.34 -8.85
N SER A 132 4.63 9.11 -9.28
CA SER A 132 5.54 8.78 -10.37
C SER A 132 4.79 7.97 -11.41
N ALA A 133 5.04 8.26 -12.68
CA ALA A 133 4.35 7.62 -13.80
C ALA A 133 5.27 7.59 -15.02
N ALA A 134 5.23 6.47 -15.74
CA ALA A 134 5.80 6.36 -17.07
C ALA A 134 5.14 7.37 -18.02
N SER A 135 5.82 7.67 -19.12
CA SER A 135 5.31 8.51 -20.19
C SER A 135 4.11 7.85 -20.88
N GLY A 136 3.16 8.68 -21.29
CA GLY A 136 1.91 8.24 -21.89
C GLY A 136 0.81 7.99 -20.85
N TRP A 137 -0.29 8.72 -20.99
CA TRP A 137 -1.49 8.59 -20.17
C TRP A 137 -2.12 7.19 -20.18
N ALA A 138 -2.12 6.50 -21.32
CA ALA A 138 -2.69 5.17 -21.52
C ALA A 138 -1.69 4.01 -21.28
N ASN A 139 -0.44 4.31 -20.89
CA ASN A 139 0.51 3.27 -20.51
C ASN A 139 0.02 2.61 -19.21
N PRO A 140 0.03 1.27 -19.08
CA PRO A 140 -0.32 0.60 -17.82
C PRO A 140 0.50 1.05 -16.60
N ASN A 141 1.71 1.58 -16.83
CA ASN A 141 2.57 2.19 -15.80
C ASN A 141 2.44 3.74 -15.75
N GLY A 142 1.46 4.31 -16.45
CA GLY A 142 1.18 5.74 -16.54
C GLY A 142 0.28 6.25 -15.40
N THR A 143 0.02 7.57 -15.41
CA THR A 143 -0.70 8.24 -14.32
C THR A 143 -2.13 7.74 -14.15
N ILE A 144 -2.85 7.45 -15.24
CA ILE A 144 -4.24 6.98 -15.18
C ILE A 144 -4.32 5.64 -14.48
N PHE A 145 -3.49 4.68 -14.88
CA PHE A 145 -3.49 3.34 -14.29
C PHE A 145 -2.95 3.33 -12.86
N ASN A 146 -2.02 4.22 -12.51
CA ASN A 146 -1.59 4.41 -11.13
C ASN A 146 -2.72 4.98 -10.25
N LEU A 147 -3.47 5.98 -10.76
CA LEU A 147 -4.64 6.53 -10.07
C LEU A 147 -5.75 5.48 -9.96
N LEU A 148 -6.01 4.74 -11.03
CA LEU A 148 -6.99 3.66 -11.06
C LEU A 148 -6.63 2.58 -10.05
N MET A 149 -5.36 2.17 -9.95
CA MET A 149 -4.96 1.22 -8.92
C MET A 149 -5.20 1.75 -7.50
N ALA A 150 -4.94 3.03 -7.26
CA ALA A 150 -5.23 3.64 -5.97
C ALA A 150 -6.73 3.65 -5.65
N ILE A 151 -7.58 3.94 -6.63
CA ILE A 151 -9.04 3.87 -6.48
C ILE A 151 -9.47 2.43 -6.21
N LEU A 152 -9.00 1.45 -6.98
CA LEU A 152 -9.35 0.05 -6.82
C LEU A 152 -8.90 -0.51 -5.47
N LEU A 153 -7.77 -0.05 -4.96
CA LEU A 153 -7.27 -0.36 -3.63
C LEU A 153 -8.24 0.15 -2.54
N ILE A 154 -8.67 1.41 -2.62
CA ILE A 154 -9.67 1.98 -1.70
C ILE A 154 -10.99 1.19 -1.82
N VAL A 155 -11.45 0.92 -3.04
CA VAL A 155 -12.69 0.16 -3.28
C VAL A 155 -12.59 -1.27 -2.73
N SER A 156 -11.43 -1.92 -2.81
CA SER A 156 -11.24 -3.27 -2.26
C SER A 156 -11.40 -3.28 -0.74
N TYR A 157 -10.78 -2.33 -0.04
CA TYR A 157 -10.92 -2.19 1.40
C TYR A 157 -12.31 -1.65 1.82
N SER A 158 -12.98 -0.84 1.01
CA SER A 158 -14.37 -0.45 1.27
C SER A 158 -15.30 -1.65 1.09
N SER A 159 -15.05 -2.47 0.08
CA SER A 159 -15.85 -3.67 -0.18
C SER A 159 -15.69 -4.68 0.93
N SER A 160 -14.47 -4.91 1.46
CA SER A 160 -14.28 -5.84 2.59
C SER A 160 -15.08 -5.46 3.83
N LEU A 161 -15.30 -4.17 4.07
CA LEU A 161 -16.17 -3.68 5.15
C LEU A 161 -17.65 -3.94 4.86
N LEU A 162 -18.07 -3.77 3.60
CA LEU A 162 -19.47 -3.88 3.19
C LEU A 162 -19.94 -5.31 2.95
N VAL A 163 -19.01 -6.28 2.78
CA VAL A 163 -19.35 -7.70 2.55
C VAL A 163 -20.15 -8.29 3.72
N VAL A 164 -19.80 -7.97 4.96
CA VAL A 164 -20.44 -8.51 6.16
C VAL A 164 -21.28 -7.44 6.83
N LEU A 165 -22.59 -7.61 6.80
CA LEU A 165 -23.58 -6.72 7.41
C LEU A 165 -24.14 -7.37 8.68
N SER A 166 -24.48 -6.56 9.69
CA SER A 166 -25.39 -7.03 10.75
C SER A 166 -26.80 -6.65 10.35
N VAL A 167 -27.78 -7.48 10.66
CA VAL A 167 -29.19 -7.12 10.53
C VAL A 167 -29.82 -7.31 11.90
N ASP A 168 -30.46 -6.25 12.37
CA ASP A 168 -31.24 -6.32 13.59
C ASP A 168 -32.61 -6.89 13.21
N MET A 169 -32.87 -8.13 13.64
CA MET A 169 -34.14 -8.82 13.39
C MET A 169 -35.10 -8.46 14.53
N ASP A 170 -35.44 -7.17 14.64
CA ASP A 170 -36.43 -6.73 15.62
C ASP A 170 -37.83 -7.07 15.09
N SER A 171 -38.38 -8.20 15.55
CA SER A 171 -39.79 -8.55 15.36
C SER A 171 -40.48 -8.76 16.70
N SER A 172 -41.34 -7.80 17.06
CA SER A 172 -42.47 -7.88 17.99
C SER A 172 -42.19 -8.28 19.46
N ASN A 173 -42.21 -7.27 20.33
CA ASN A 173 -42.77 -7.21 21.69
C ASN A 173 -42.46 -8.28 22.76
N ASP A 174 -41.70 -9.34 22.52
CA ASP A 174 -41.30 -10.28 23.57
C ASP A 174 -39.82 -10.13 23.95
N VAL A 175 -39.59 -10.02 25.26
CA VAL A 175 -38.34 -9.68 25.94
C VAL A 175 -37.37 -10.89 25.97
N SER A 176 -37.15 -11.55 24.83
CA SER A 176 -36.21 -12.67 24.74
C SER A 176 -35.30 -12.52 23.54
N GLU A 177 -34.05 -12.15 23.85
CA GLU A 177 -32.84 -12.18 23.01
C GLU A 177 -33.00 -11.65 21.57
N SER A 178 -32.71 -10.36 21.39
CA SER A 178 -32.44 -9.72 20.09
C SER A 178 -31.35 -10.50 19.33
N GLY A 179 -31.75 -11.38 18.43
CA GLY A 179 -30.83 -12.16 17.60
C GLY A 179 -30.27 -11.27 16.48
N ILE A 180 -29.07 -10.74 16.67
CA ILE A 180 -28.34 -10.07 15.58
C ILE A 180 -27.99 -11.12 14.53
N ALA A 181 -28.67 -11.07 13.38
CA ALA A 181 -28.36 -11.92 12.26
C ALA A 181 -27.19 -11.32 11.47
N ILE A 182 -26.27 -12.17 11.01
CA ILE A 182 -25.15 -11.73 10.17
C ILE A 182 -25.48 -12.06 8.73
N CYS A 183 -25.15 -11.13 7.85
CA CYS A 183 -25.59 -11.13 6.47
C CYS A 183 -24.37 -10.94 5.57
N VAL A 184 -24.28 -11.74 4.51
CA VAL A 184 -23.27 -11.58 3.47
C VAL A 184 -23.94 -10.97 2.24
N SER A 185 -23.40 -9.85 1.76
CA SER A 185 -23.95 -9.14 0.61
C SER A 185 -23.20 -9.49 -0.68
N ASP A 186 -23.97 -9.74 -1.75
CA ASP A 186 -23.48 -10.06 -3.09
C ASP A 186 -22.70 -8.90 -3.75
N VAL A 187 -23.26 -7.69 -3.75
CA VAL A 187 -22.71 -6.54 -4.48
C VAL A 187 -21.29 -6.22 -4.00
N PRO A 188 -21.03 -6.07 -2.69
CA PRO A 188 -19.67 -5.83 -2.22
C PRO A 188 -18.72 -6.98 -2.50
N LEU A 189 -19.19 -8.22 -2.48
CA LEU A 189 -18.37 -9.39 -2.77
C LEU A 189 -17.96 -9.42 -4.25
N ILE A 190 -18.89 -9.12 -5.17
CA ILE A 190 -18.61 -8.99 -6.60
C ILE A 190 -17.64 -7.83 -6.86
N VAL A 191 -17.91 -6.64 -6.28
CA VAL A 191 -17.07 -5.45 -6.46
C VAL A 191 -15.67 -5.69 -5.90
N LEU A 192 -15.54 -6.39 -4.77
CA LEU A 192 -14.24 -6.81 -4.22
C LEU A 192 -13.46 -7.66 -5.22
N GLY A 193 -14.11 -8.71 -5.74
CA GLY A 193 -13.48 -9.63 -6.68
C GLY A 193 -13.05 -8.93 -7.97
N VAL A 194 -13.93 -8.10 -8.56
CA VAL A 194 -13.62 -7.28 -9.76
C VAL A 194 -12.48 -6.30 -9.48
N SER A 195 -12.45 -5.67 -8.30
CA SER A 195 -11.42 -4.68 -7.97
C SER A 195 -10.03 -5.31 -7.86
N ILE A 196 -9.92 -6.46 -7.19
CA ILE A 196 -8.65 -7.20 -7.09
C ILE A 196 -8.24 -7.78 -8.45
N LEU A 197 -9.21 -8.24 -9.25
CA LEU A 197 -8.94 -8.79 -10.59
C LEU A 197 -8.38 -7.70 -11.51
N LEU A 198 -8.99 -6.52 -11.51
CA LEU A 198 -8.54 -5.40 -12.31
C LEU A 198 -7.15 -4.91 -11.86
N GLN A 199 -6.87 -4.90 -10.55
CA GLN A 199 -5.53 -4.65 -10.02
C GLN A 199 -4.49 -5.65 -10.55
N ALA A 200 -4.82 -6.94 -10.55
CA ALA A 200 -3.96 -7.98 -11.11
C ALA A 200 -3.74 -7.80 -12.62
N VAL A 201 -4.79 -7.50 -13.38
CA VAL A 201 -4.71 -7.22 -14.83
C VAL A 201 -3.81 -6.02 -15.12
N ILE A 202 -3.95 -4.93 -14.37
CA ILE A 202 -3.10 -3.73 -14.52
C ILE A 202 -1.64 -4.08 -14.23
N ALA A 203 -1.38 -4.82 -13.14
CA ALA A 203 -0.03 -5.22 -12.78
C ALA A 203 0.62 -6.11 -13.88
N LEU A 204 -0.12 -7.09 -14.39
CA LEU A 204 0.35 -7.98 -15.47
C LEU A 204 0.53 -7.24 -16.80
N ALA A 205 -0.35 -6.29 -17.12
CA ALA A 205 -0.21 -5.44 -18.30
C ALA A 205 1.03 -4.54 -18.20
N GLY A 206 1.26 -3.94 -17.02
CA GLY A 206 2.47 -3.17 -16.73
C GLY A 206 3.75 -3.98 -16.88
N MET A 207 3.73 -5.23 -16.39
CA MET A 207 4.83 -6.16 -16.60
C MET A 207 5.08 -6.47 -18.07
N ARG A 208 4.02 -6.77 -18.85
CA ARG A 208 4.18 -7.09 -20.27
C ARG A 208 4.65 -5.90 -21.10
N ALA A 209 4.29 -4.69 -20.70
CA ALA A 209 4.67 -3.47 -21.39
C ALA A 209 6.12 -3.04 -21.14
N THR A 210 6.85 -3.68 -20.22
CA THR A 210 8.18 -3.23 -19.79
C THR A 210 9.17 -4.37 -19.68
N ASP A 211 10.43 -4.10 -20.02
CA ASP A 211 11.51 -5.06 -19.81
C ASP A 211 12.01 -5.00 -18.36
N ILE A 212 11.75 -6.06 -17.59
CA ILE A 212 12.08 -6.10 -16.17
C ILE A 212 13.51 -6.61 -15.99
N LEU A 213 14.42 -5.67 -15.75
CA LEU A 213 15.84 -5.95 -15.57
C LEU A 213 16.16 -6.80 -14.32
N THR A 214 15.48 -6.52 -13.19
CA THR A 214 15.62 -7.28 -11.94
C THR A 214 14.35 -7.24 -11.10
N TRP A 215 14.06 -8.37 -10.43
CA TRP A 215 13.00 -8.50 -9.44
C TRP A 215 13.47 -8.26 -8.01
N SER A 216 14.75 -7.92 -7.83
CA SER A 216 15.27 -7.55 -6.51
C SER A 216 14.67 -6.22 -6.05
N SER A 217 14.41 -6.11 -4.75
CA SER A 217 14.07 -4.84 -4.09
C SER A 217 15.32 -4.11 -3.57
N SER A 218 16.50 -4.71 -3.72
CA SER A 218 17.78 -4.14 -3.28
C SER A 218 18.19 -2.97 -4.19
N PRO A 219 18.52 -1.79 -3.63
CA PRO A 219 19.00 -0.66 -4.42
C PRO A 219 20.34 -0.95 -5.11
N PHE A 220 21.13 -1.90 -4.59
CA PHE A 220 22.41 -2.30 -5.19
C PHE A 220 22.21 -3.14 -6.45
N ASP A 221 21.36 -4.16 -6.40
CA ASP A 221 21.09 -5.01 -7.57
C ASP A 221 20.49 -4.20 -8.72
N ILE A 222 19.67 -3.21 -8.39
CA ILE A 222 19.04 -2.33 -9.38
C ILE A 222 20.08 -1.39 -9.96
N THR A 223 20.89 -0.73 -9.14
CA THR A 223 21.99 0.11 -9.64
C THR A 223 22.93 -0.69 -10.54
N ALA A 224 23.30 -1.91 -10.12
CA ALA A 224 24.14 -2.80 -10.91
C ALA A 224 23.45 -3.21 -12.23
N ALA A 225 22.17 -3.59 -12.21
CA ALA A 225 21.42 -3.90 -13.42
C ALA A 225 21.38 -2.72 -14.40
N LEU A 226 21.18 -1.50 -13.90
CA LEU A 226 21.12 -0.28 -14.71
C LEU A 226 22.47 0.12 -15.29
N VAL A 227 23.56 -0.06 -14.54
CA VAL A 227 24.94 0.15 -15.03
C VAL A 227 25.28 -0.89 -16.09
N HIS A 228 24.95 -2.16 -15.87
CA HIS A 228 25.18 -3.25 -16.81
C HIS A 228 24.49 -3.03 -18.17
N HIS A 229 23.27 -2.50 -18.15
CA HIS A 229 22.50 -2.18 -19.37
C HIS A 229 22.76 -0.78 -19.92
N ALA A 230 23.82 -0.10 -19.46
CA ALA A 230 24.21 1.25 -19.88
C ALA A 230 23.07 2.30 -19.76
N GLN A 231 22.12 2.08 -18.84
CA GLN A 231 21.06 3.03 -18.51
C GLN A 231 21.54 4.09 -17.51
N ILE A 232 22.56 3.76 -16.71
CA ILE A 232 23.28 4.69 -15.85
C ILE A 232 24.76 4.66 -16.25
N VAL A 233 25.33 5.84 -16.50
CA VAL A 233 26.76 5.99 -16.77
C VAL A 233 27.42 6.56 -15.52
N PRO A 234 28.48 5.93 -14.99
CA PRO A 234 29.23 6.49 -13.87
C PRO A 234 29.87 7.82 -14.31
N VAL A 235 29.68 8.87 -13.51
CA VAL A 235 30.32 10.16 -13.74
C VAL A 235 31.55 10.26 -12.85
N PRO A 236 32.77 10.35 -13.41
CA PRO A 236 33.99 10.47 -12.63
C PRO A 236 33.95 11.67 -11.69
N GLY A 237 34.46 11.51 -10.46
CA GLY A 237 34.55 12.59 -9.48
C GLY A 237 33.24 12.94 -8.76
N GLN A 238 32.14 12.22 -8.99
CA GLN A 238 30.83 12.47 -8.34
C GLN A 238 30.46 11.48 -7.22
N CYS A 239 31.35 10.55 -6.86
CA CYS A 239 31.05 9.43 -5.96
C CYS A 239 30.62 9.80 -4.52
N MET A 240 30.91 11.03 -4.07
CA MET A 240 30.63 11.49 -2.70
C MET A 240 29.55 12.58 -2.63
N ARG A 241 28.76 12.75 -3.70
CA ARG A 241 27.73 13.78 -3.77
C ARG A 241 26.39 13.31 -3.24
N GLY A 242 25.68 14.23 -2.58
CA GLY A 242 24.25 14.06 -2.34
C GLY A 242 23.48 14.15 -3.66
N VAL A 243 22.36 13.45 -3.74
CA VAL A 243 21.43 13.48 -4.90
C VAL A 243 20.90 14.91 -5.19
N HIS A 244 21.04 15.84 -4.23
CA HIS A 244 20.58 17.23 -4.33
C HIS A 244 21.62 18.19 -4.92
N ASP A 245 22.89 17.79 -5.00
CA ASP A 245 23.98 18.65 -5.44
C ASP A 245 24.26 18.47 -6.95
N SER A 246 23.21 18.38 -7.76
CA SER A 246 23.31 18.07 -9.21
C SER A 246 24.02 19.14 -10.03
N ASN A 247 24.12 20.37 -9.51
CA ASN A 247 24.57 21.54 -10.28
C ASN A 247 26.05 21.89 -10.11
N SER A 248 26.74 21.29 -9.14
CA SER A 248 28.19 21.45 -9.02
C SER A 248 28.86 20.50 -10.02
N THR A 249 30.08 20.75 -10.50
CA THR A 249 30.90 19.78 -11.27
C THR A 249 32.18 19.37 -10.55
N SER A 250 32.51 20.03 -9.44
CA SER A 250 33.72 19.76 -8.66
C SER A 250 33.58 18.58 -7.68
N PRO A 251 34.63 17.77 -7.48
CA PRO A 251 34.69 16.78 -6.42
C PRO A 251 34.28 17.38 -5.07
N THR A 252 33.50 16.64 -4.29
CA THR A 252 32.96 17.12 -3.01
C THR A 252 33.35 16.16 -1.90
N VAL A 253 33.73 16.70 -0.75
CA VAL A 253 34.05 15.92 0.45
C VAL A 253 32.74 15.33 1.02
N PRO A 254 32.73 14.09 1.52
CA PRO A 254 31.54 13.53 2.17
C PRO A 254 31.05 14.45 3.28
N LEU A 255 29.74 14.69 3.32
CA LEU A 255 29.12 15.43 4.40
C LEU A 255 29.22 14.64 5.71
N ALA A 256 29.68 15.28 6.78
CA ALA A 256 29.73 14.68 8.11
C ALA A 256 28.35 14.25 8.63
N LYS A 257 27.28 14.89 8.13
CA LYS A 257 25.89 14.55 8.45
C LYS A 257 25.05 14.61 7.17
N GLN A 258 24.44 13.49 6.81
CA GLN A 258 23.47 13.45 5.71
C GLN A 258 22.22 14.27 6.05
N THR A 259 21.61 14.85 5.03
CA THR A 259 20.32 15.53 5.16
C THR A 259 19.23 14.51 5.48
N SER A 260 18.23 14.93 6.25
CA SER A 260 17.10 14.05 6.55
C SER A 260 16.31 13.72 5.28
N ALA A 261 15.68 12.54 5.24
CA ALA A 261 14.81 12.12 4.13
C ALA A 261 13.73 13.17 3.77
N TRP A 262 13.27 13.96 4.75
CA TRP A 262 12.34 15.08 4.54
C TRP A 262 12.94 16.20 3.67
N ARG A 263 14.20 16.58 3.90
CA ARG A 263 14.88 17.61 3.12
C ARG A 263 15.41 17.05 1.80
N ALA A 264 15.77 15.77 1.78
CA ALA A 264 16.23 15.10 0.58
C ALA A 264 15.07 14.84 -0.40
N HIS A 265 14.02 14.15 0.01
CA HIS A 265 12.97 13.73 -0.91
C HIS A 265 11.76 14.68 -0.86
N PRO A 266 11.53 15.53 -1.88
CA PRO A 266 10.35 16.40 -1.91
C PRO A 266 9.04 15.60 -1.90
N SER A 267 9.09 14.38 -2.41
CA SER A 267 8.04 13.37 -2.37
C SER A 267 7.69 12.94 -0.94
N VAL A 268 8.70 12.63 -0.11
CA VAL A 268 8.48 12.29 1.32
C VAL A 268 7.88 13.46 2.07
N ARG A 269 8.33 14.69 1.77
CA ARG A 269 7.74 15.90 2.34
C ARG A 269 6.25 16.04 2.02
N LYS A 270 5.85 15.85 0.77
CA LYS A 270 4.43 15.87 0.36
C LYS A 270 3.62 14.81 1.11
N VAL A 271 4.16 13.59 1.21
CA VAL A 271 3.51 12.49 1.93
C VAL A 271 3.31 12.81 3.40
N VAL A 272 4.35 13.26 4.10
CA VAL A 272 4.25 13.56 5.54
C VAL A 272 3.33 14.76 5.79
N LEU A 273 3.32 15.78 4.91
CA LEU A 273 2.32 16.86 4.98
C LEU A 273 0.88 16.33 4.78
N MET A 274 0.67 15.43 3.82
CA MET A 274 -0.63 14.80 3.59
C MET A 274 -1.10 14.00 4.80
N LEU A 275 -0.20 13.27 5.46
CA LEU A 275 -0.49 12.55 6.71
C LEU A 275 -0.92 13.52 7.83
N TRP A 276 -0.25 14.66 7.98
CA TRP A 276 -0.65 15.67 8.97
C TRP A 276 -2.00 16.32 8.66
N VAL A 277 -2.25 16.64 7.39
CA VAL A 277 -3.58 17.13 6.95
C VAL A 277 -4.64 16.11 7.30
N LEU A 278 -4.38 14.82 7.06
CA LEU A 278 -5.31 13.76 7.41
C LEU A 278 -5.58 13.69 8.92
N VAL A 279 -4.55 13.79 9.77
CA VAL A 279 -4.74 13.82 11.23
C VAL A 279 -5.68 14.97 11.63
N ILE A 280 -5.49 16.16 11.05
CA ILE A 280 -6.36 17.31 11.29
C ILE A 280 -7.79 17.04 10.80
N SER A 281 -7.95 16.45 9.60
CA SER A 281 -9.25 16.08 9.05
C SER A 281 -9.98 15.06 9.92
N CYS A 282 -9.28 14.03 10.44
CA CYS A 282 -9.85 13.05 11.36
C CYS A 282 -10.28 13.70 12.69
N ALA A 283 -9.47 14.62 13.23
CA ALA A 283 -9.82 15.36 14.44
C ALA A 283 -11.06 16.25 14.23
N ALA A 284 -11.13 16.96 13.09
CA ALA A 284 -12.30 17.76 12.71
C ALA A 284 -13.55 16.89 12.55
N TRP A 285 -13.43 15.72 11.92
CA TRP A 285 -14.53 14.76 11.81
C TRP A 285 -15.02 14.28 13.17
N GLY A 286 -14.11 13.96 14.10
CA GLY A 286 -14.46 13.60 15.47
C GLY A 286 -15.27 14.69 16.18
N ILE A 287 -14.90 15.96 16.00
CA ILE A 287 -15.66 17.11 16.55
C ILE A 287 -17.06 17.19 15.94
N ILE A 288 -17.19 17.03 14.62
CA ILE A 288 -18.48 17.03 13.92
C ILE A 288 -19.38 15.91 14.46
N VAL A 289 -18.86 14.69 14.62
CA VAL A 289 -19.61 13.56 15.17
C VAL A 289 -20.10 13.83 16.59
N VAL A 290 -19.28 14.49 17.42
CA VAL A 290 -19.68 14.87 18.80
C VAL A 290 -20.78 15.94 18.78
N ASP A 291 -20.70 16.94 17.90
CA ASP A 291 -21.72 18.00 17.81
C ASP A 291 -23.05 17.44 17.30
N ILE A 292 -23.02 16.55 16.30
CA ILE A 292 -24.21 15.82 15.81
C ILE A 292 -24.81 14.90 16.88
N SER A 293 -24.00 14.37 17.79
CA SER A 293 -24.44 13.46 18.86
C SER A 293 -25.05 14.19 20.07
N ASP A 294 -25.80 15.28 19.84
CA ASP A 294 -26.37 16.17 20.87
C ASP A 294 -25.34 16.69 21.89
N ARG A 295 -24.08 16.87 21.47
CA ARG A 295 -22.95 17.27 22.34
C ARG A 295 -22.73 16.34 23.54
N ASN A 296 -23.34 15.15 23.53
CA ASN A 296 -23.19 14.19 24.59
C ASN A 296 -21.95 13.33 24.34
N MET A 297 -20.78 13.83 24.75
CA MET A 297 -19.51 13.10 24.68
C MET A 297 -19.64 11.69 25.24
N ALA A 298 -20.38 11.50 26.34
CA ALA A 298 -20.54 10.17 26.92
C ALA A 298 -21.30 9.20 26.00
N ARG A 299 -22.24 9.67 25.18
CA ARG A 299 -22.93 8.87 24.16
C ARG A 299 -22.01 8.55 22.97
N ALA A 300 -21.26 9.54 22.49
CA ALA A 300 -20.29 9.37 21.40
C ALA A 300 -19.10 8.47 21.78
N PHE A 301 -18.63 8.52 23.03
CA PHE A 301 -17.61 7.60 23.53
C PHE A 301 -18.17 6.23 23.90
N ARG A 302 -19.44 6.11 24.29
CA ARG A 302 -20.08 4.79 24.51
C ARG A 302 -20.31 4.03 23.20
N SER A 303 -20.59 4.74 22.11
CA SER A 303 -20.67 4.13 20.78
C SER A 303 -19.28 3.77 20.21
N TRP A 304 -18.19 4.19 20.84
CA TRP A 304 -16.83 3.88 20.43
C TRP A 304 -16.17 2.90 21.40
N SER A 305 -16.00 1.64 21.02
CA SER A 305 -15.19 0.70 21.79
C SER A 305 -14.25 -0.10 20.91
N PHE A 306 -13.05 -0.30 21.42
CA PHE A 306 -11.99 -1.08 20.74
C PHE A 306 -12.37 -2.56 20.60
N PHE A 307 -13.21 -3.04 21.52
CA PHE A 307 -13.83 -4.36 21.47
C PHE A 307 -15.33 -4.16 21.29
N PRO A 308 -15.99 -4.87 20.36
CA PRO A 308 -17.42 -4.73 20.15
C PRO A 308 -18.18 -5.02 21.46
N ARG A 309 -19.11 -4.12 21.82
CA ARG A 309 -20.03 -4.26 22.95
C ARG A 309 -21.46 -3.99 22.48
N ALA A 310 -22.44 -4.56 23.15
CA ALA A 310 -23.84 -4.19 22.92
C ALA A 310 -24.00 -2.66 23.10
N GLY A 311 -24.27 -1.95 22.00
CA GLY A 311 -24.39 -0.48 21.97
C GLY A 311 -23.15 0.30 21.49
N SER A 312 -22.05 -0.36 21.11
CA SER A 312 -20.85 0.28 20.54
C SER A 312 -20.95 0.56 19.04
N HIS A 313 -22.14 0.85 18.54
CA HIS A 313 -22.39 1.02 17.12
C HIS A 313 -22.56 2.51 16.80
N VAL A 314 -21.60 3.09 16.10
CA VAL A 314 -21.74 4.45 15.55
C VAL A 314 -22.56 4.37 14.28
N ILE A 315 -23.74 5.01 14.30
CA ILE A 315 -24.64 5.32 13.18
C ILE A 315 -24.72 4.23 12.10
N ALA A 316 -25.75 3.39 12.23
CA ALA A 316 -26.12 2.41 11.23
C ALA A 316 -26.56 3.07 9.92
N TYR A 317 -25.92 2.72 8.81
CA TYR A 317 -26.56 2.90 7.51
C TYR A 317 -27.68 1.88 7.41
N SER A 318 -28.94 2.34 7.44
CA SER A 318 -30.09 1.48 7.20
C SER A 318 -30.18 1.19 5.70
N ILE A 319 -30.01 -0.07 5.34
CA ILE A 319 -30.32 -0.56 3.99
C ILE A 319 -31.78 -0.99 4.02
N PRO A 320 -32.68 -0.35 3.25
CA PRO A 320 -34.02 -0.88 3.06
C PRO A 320 -33.91 -2.20 2.29
N LEU A 321 -34.12 -3.31 3.01
CA LEU A 321 -34.05 -4.66 2.44
C LEU A 321 -35.28 -5.03 1.59
N PRO A 322 -36.52 -4.55 1.89
CA PRO A 322 -37.67 -4.73 1.00
C PRO A 322 -37.80 -3.56 0.01
N GLY A 323 -38.07 -3.85 -1.29
CA GLY A 323 -38.54 -2.83 -2.25
C GLY A 323 -37.78 -2.68 -3.57
N GLY A 324 -36.69 -3.43 -3.77
CA GLY A 324 -35.95 -3.48 -5.04
C GLY A 324 -34.52 -2.93 -4.98
N VAL A 325 -33.69 -3.32 -5.95
CA VAL A 325 -32.27 -2.97 -6.02
C VAL A 325 -32.10 -1.51 -6.45
N TYR A 326 -32.08 -0.59 -5.48
CA TYR A 326 -31.67 0.78 -5.76
C TYR A 326 -30.14 0.84 -5.77
N TRP A 327 -29.55 0.65 -6.95
CA TRP A 327 -28.12 0.84 -7.21
C TRP A 327 -27.57 2.16 -6.65
N PHE A 328 -28.44 3.17 -6.54
CA PHE A 328 -28.15 4.46 -5.91
C PHE A 328 -27.67 4.34 -4.45
N TYR A 329 -28.29 3.50 -3.62
CA TYR A 329 -27.86 3.32 -2.22
C TYR A 329 -26.47 2.69 -2.16
N TRP A 330 -26.21 1.67 -2.98
CA TRP A 330 -24.88 1.08 -3.07
C TRP A 330 -23.81 2.08 -3.49
N VAL A 331 -24.10 2.92 -4.50
CA VAL A 331 -23.19 4.02 -4.89
C VAL A 331 -22.96 4.97 -3.72
N LEU A 332 -24.02 5.38 -3.02
CA LEU A 332 -23.89 6.25 -1.85
C LEU A 332 -23.05 5.61 -0.74
N TYR A 333 -23.27 4.33 -0.42
CA TYR A 333 -22.48 3.62 0.59
C TYR A 333 -21.01 3.49 0.16
N TYR A 334 -20.72 3.18 -1.10
CA TYR A 334 -19.36 3.13 -1.60
C TYR A 334 -18.67 4.49 -1.53
N VAL A 335 -19.36 5.58 -1.87
CA VAL A 335 -18.82 6.94 -1.76
C VAL A 335 -18.51 7.26 -0.30
N ASN A 336 -19.44 7.00 0.62
CA ASN A 336 -19.24 7.22 2.05
C ASN A 336 -18.08 6.39 2.61
N MET A 337 -18.06 5.08 2.30
CA MET A 337 -16.98 4.19 2.73
C MET A 337 -15.65 4.61 2.12
N ALA A 338 -15.59 5.02 0.85
CA ALA A 338 -14.37 5.53 0.24
C ALA A 338 -13.88 6.83 0.91
N LEU A 339 -14.79 7.70 1.39
CA LEU A 339 -14.40 8.91 2.14
C LEU A 339 -13.81 8.59 3.51
N ILE A 340 -14.26 7.51 4.16
CA ILE A 340 -13.77 7.08 5.49
C ILE A 340 -12.52 6.19 5.36
N GLN A 341 -12.59 5.16 4.52
CA GLN A 341 -11.56 4.14 4.29
C GLN A 341 -10.42 4.68 3.43
N GLY A 342 -10.71 5.56 2.47
CA GLY A 342 -9.74 6.08 1.51
C GLY A 342 -8.55 6.78 2.18
N PRO A 343 -8.78 7.71 3.13
CA PRO A 343 -7.68 8.36 3.82
C PRO A 343 -6.81 7.40 4.63
N LEU A 344 -7.40 6.44 5.36
CA LEU A 344 -6.65 5.40 6.08
C LEU A 344 -5.78 4.58 5.12
N THR A 345 -6.38 4.12 4.02
CA THR A 345 -5.70 3.35 2.97
C THR A 345 -4.51 4.14 2.41
N LEU A 346 -4.75 5.39 1.98
CA LEU A 346 -3.72 6.25 1.43
C LEU A 346 -2.61 6.54 2.44
N ALA A 347 -2.95 6.73 3.72
CA ALA A 347 -1.98 6.99 4.76
C ALA A 347 -1.05 5.78 5.01
N LEU A 348 -1.61 4.58 5.04
CA LEU A 348 -0.83 3.35 5.25
C LEU A 348 0.11 3.07 4.09
N HIS A 349 -0.35 3.20 2.85
CA HIS A 349 0.51 3.06 1.67
C HIS A 349 1.55 4.18 1.56
N CYS A 350 1.18 5.40 1.94
CA CYS A 350 2.15 6.49 2.06
C CYS A 350 3.24 6.20 3.09
N SER A 351 2.87 5.64 4.24
CA SER A 351 3.79 5.27 5.31
C SER A 351 4.73 4.13 4.89
N GLU A 352 4.21 3.15 4.15
CA GLU A 352 4.99 2.09 3.53
C GLU A 352 6.06 2.63 2.59
N LEU A 353 5.70 3.62 1.78
CA LEU A 353 6.65 4.24 0.87
C LEU A 353 7.77 4.98 1.62
N VAL A 354 7.44 5.68 2.71
CA VAL A 354 8.45 6.32 3.58
C VAL A 354 9.34 5.26 4.23
N ALA A 355 8.77 4.14 4.69
CA ALA A 355 9.51 3.04 5.28
C ALA A 355 10.50 2.42 4.28
N ASN A 356 10.09 2.24 3.03
CA ASN A 356 10.94 1.73 1.96
C ASN A 356 12.08 2.71 1.64
N VAL A 357 11.84 4.03 1.62
CA VAL A 357 12.91 5.04 1.45
C VAL A 357 13.92 4.97 2.61
N ILE A 358 13.44 4.91 3.86
CA ILE A 358 14.31 4.80 5.05
C ILE A 358 15.15 3.51 4.99
N ARG A 359 14.55 2.41 4.55
CA ARG A 359 15.24 1.13 4.38
C ARG A 359 16.34 1.23 3.32
N ASP A 360 16.02 1.77 2.15
CA ASP A 360 17.00 1.95 1.06
C ASP A 360 18.17 2.84 1.52
N GLU A 361 17.88 3.93 2.25
CA GLU A 361 18.90 4.81 2.83
C GLU A 361 19.79 4.07 3.85
N ARG A 362 19.20 3.23 4.72
CA ARG A 362 19.97 2.40 5.65
C ARG A 362 20.88 1.41 4.94
N GLN A 363 20.43 0.81 3.84
CA GLN A 363 21.24 -0.09 3.03
C GLN A 363 22.45 0.64 2.41
N TRP A 364 22.23 1.82 1.83
CA TRP A 364 23.32 2.66 1.33
C TRP A 364 24.31 3.08 2.42
N ARG A 365 23.81 3.40 3.62
CA ARG A 365 24.67 3.72 4.77
C ARG A 365 25.53 2.54 5.19
N ALA A 366 24.96 1.34 5.27
CA ALA A 366 25.71 0.13 5.59
C ALA A 366 26.85 -0.09 4.59
N ALA A 367 26.60 0.11 3.28
CA ALA A 367 27.65 0.00 2.25
C ALA A 367 28.83 0.98 2.44
N SER A 368 28.59 2.14 3.04
CA SER A 368 29.66 3.13 3.29
C SER A 368 30.47 2.85 4.56
N THR A 369 30.08 1.86 5.37
CA THR A 369 30.84 1.47 6.56
C THR A 369 31.96 0.49 6.21
N SER A 370 32.92 0.31 7.11
CA SER A 370 33.99 -0.68 6.95
C SER A 370 33.49 -2.12 6.85
N ALA A 371 32.28 -2.41 7.34
CA ALA A 371 31.64 -3.72 7.21
C ALA A 371 31.05 -3.95 5.81
N GLY A 372 30.84 -2.89 5.02
CA GLY A 372 30.15 -2.95 3.74
C GLY A 372 28.66 -3.29 3.85
N ALA A 373 28.01 -3.47 2.70
CA ALA A 373 26.62 -3.93 2.64
C ALA A 373 26.59 -5.42 2.31
N THR A 374 25.83 -6.17 3.11
CA THR A 374 25.50 -7.56 2.81
C THR A 374 24.48 -7.59 1.68
N VAL A 375 24.84 -8.20 0.55
CA VAL A 375 23.89 -8.49 -0.53
C VAL A 375 22.95 -9.59 -0.04
N SER A 376 21.71 -9.22 0.26
CA SER A 376 20.69 -10.19 0.65
C SER A 376 20.18 -10.93 -0.58
N THR A 377 20.51 -12.21 -0.70
CA THR A 377 19.98 -13.11 -1.75
C THR A 377 18.52 -13.49 -1.51
N HIS A 378 18.04 -13.39 -0.26
CA HIS A 378 16.66 -13.71 0.07
C HIS A 378 15.75 -12.49 -0.13
N PRO A 379 14.65 -12.62 -0.88
CA PRO A 379 13.77 -11.49 -1.20
C PRO A 379 12.87 -11.07 -0.03
N LEU A 380 12.61 -12.00 0.90
CA LEU A 380 11.81 -11.74 2.09
C LEU A 380 12.64 -11.14 3.24
N ALA A 381 13.96 -11.35 3.25
CA ALA A 381 14.82 -10.86 4.32
C ALA A 381 14.84 -9.32 4.43
N PRO A 382 14.85 -8.52 3.34
CA PRO A 382 14.72 -7.08 3.41
C PRO A 382 13.34 -6.59 3.90
N VAL A 383 12.30 -7.40 3.73
CA VAL A 383 10.93 -7.07 4.16
C VAL A 383 10.77 -7.35 5.65
N PHE A 384 11.10 -8.57 6.09
CA PHE A 384 11.00 -8.97 7.50
C PHE A 384 12.15 -8.47 8.39
N GLY A 385 13.29 -8.12 7.79
CA GLY A 385 14.45 -7.59 8.51
C GLY A 385 14.30 -6.13 8.96
N SER A 386 13.32 -5.40 8.43
CA SER A 386 13.02 -4.04 8.86
C SER A 386 11.81 -4.05 9.82
N PRO A 387 11.99 -3.71 11.11
CA PRO A 387 10.88 -3.69 12.07
C PRO A 387 9.77 -2.72 11.65
N LEU A 388 10.10 -1.67 10.89
CA LEU A 388 9.12 -0.72 10.36
C LEU A 388 8.22 -1.35 9.28
N ASN A 389 8.80 -2.18 8.40
CA ASN A 389 8.01 -2.86 7.36
C ASN A 389 7.13 -3.95 7.97
N VAL A 390 7.63 -4.69 8.96
CA VAL A 390 6.84 -5.66 9.72
C VAL A 390 5.69 -4.98 10.46
N ALA A 391 5.98 -3.86 11.15
CA ALA A 391 4.95 -3.09 11.84
C ALA A 391 3.86 -2.61 10.87
N LEU A 392 4.23 -2.12 9.67
CA LEU A 392 3.25 -1.68 8.67
C LEU A 392 2.47 -2.85 8.04
N LEU A 393 3.11 -3.99 7.80
CA LEU A 393 2.46 -5.18 7.28
C LEU A 393 1.37 -5.70 8.23
N VAL A 394 1.63 -5.63 9.55
CA VAL A 394 0.65 -6.00 10.59
C VAL A 394 -0.39 -4.89 10.79
N ALA A 395 0.02 -3.62 10.79
CA ALA A 395 -0.86 -2.50 11.02
C ALA A 395 -1.94 -2.34 9.94
N LYS A 396 -1.62 -2.65 8.67
CA LYS A 396 -2.59 -2.56 7.56
C LYS A 396 -3.89 -3.34 7.82
N PRO A 397 -3.87 -4.69 7.90
CA PRO A 397 -5.09 -5.47 8.08
C PRO A 397 -5.74 -5.17 9.44
N LEU A 398 -4.94 -4.92 10.48
CA LEU A 398 -5.45 -4.63 11.82
C LEU A 398 -6.21 -3.29 11.88
N LEU A 399 -5.69 -2.22 11.26
CA LEU A 399 -6.36 -0.93 11.25
C LEU A 399 -7.60 -0.92 10.35
N HIS A 400 -7.56 -1.63 9.21
CA HIS A 400 -8.76 -1.79 8.38
C HIS A 400 -9.84 -2.63 9.08
N TRP A 401 -9.44 -3.70 9.79
CA TRP A 401 -10.36 -4.47 10.63
C TRP A 401 -10.95 -3.64 11.76
N MET A 402 -10.12 -2.90 12.51
CA MET A 402 -10.58 -2.01 13.57
C MET A 402 -11.54 -0.93 13.06
N LEU A 403 -11.32 -0.40 11.86
CA LEU A 403 -12.26 0.53 11.25
C LEU A 403 -13.59 -0.16 10.94
N GLY A 404 -13.57 -1.43 10.53
CA GLY A 404 -14.78 -2.24 10.40
C GLY A 404 -15.51 -2.50 11.71
N LEU A 405 -14.80 -2.64 12.82
CA LEU A 405 -15.44 -2.70 14.15
C LEU A 405 -16.17 -1.40 14.49
N ALA A 406 -15.60 -0.26 14.11
CA ALA A 406 -16.16 1.05 14.40
C ALA A 406 -17.38 1.39 13.53
N ILE A 407 -17.53 0.74 12.37
CA ILE A 407 -18.60 0.98 11.41
C ILE A 407 -19.55 -0.22 11.43
N ASN A 408 -20.73 -0.05 12.01
CA ASN A 408 -21.78 -1.06 11.90
C ASN A 408 -22.76 -0.66 10.79
N LEU A 409 -22.82 -1.42 9.69
CA LEU A 409 -23.97 -1.35 8.79
C LEU A 409 -25.05 -2.28 9.34
N ALA A 410 -26.21 -1.70 9.67
CA ALA A 410 -27.40 -2.45 10.06
C ALA A 410 -28.42 -2.42 8.93
N GLY A 411 -28.78 -3.57 8.37
CA GLY A 411 -29.96 -3.65 7.51
C GLY A 411 -31.23 -3.45 8.35
N THR A 412 -32.20 -2.70 7.83
CA THR A 412 -33.55 -2.64 8.42
C THR A 412 -34.50 -3.36 7.48
N ALA A 413 -35.02 -4.50 7.92
CA ALA A 413 -36.16 -5.13 7.26
C ALA A 413 -37.43 -4.49 7.85
N GLU A 414 -38.08 -3.57 7.13
CA GLU A 414 -39.45 -3.22 7.50
C GLU A 414 -40.31 -4.48 7.35
N THR A 415 -40.95 -4.88 8.44
CA THR A 415 -41.83 -6.05 8.52
C THR A 415 -42.93 -5.96 7.47
N GLY A 416 -42.94 -6.93 6.56
CA GLY A 416 -43.93 -7.03 5.49
C GLY A 416 -43.80 -8.34 4.69
N ILE A 417 -43.79 -9.47 5.40
CA ILE A 417 -44.26 -10.76 4.85
C ILE A 417 -45.49 -11.16 5.65
#